data_AF-A0A967LXA0-F1
#
_entry.id   AF-A0A967LXA0-F1
#
_cell.length_a   1.000
_cell.length_b   1.000
_cell.length_c   1.000
_cell.angle_alpha   90.00
_cell.angle_beta   90.00
_cell.angle_gamma   90.00
#
_symmetry.space_group_name_H-M   'P 1'
#
loop_
_entity.id
_entity.type
_entity.pdbx_description
1 polymer ?
#
loop_
_entity_poly.entity_id
_entity_poly.type
_entity_poly.pdbx_seq_one_letter_code
_entity_poly.pdbx_strand_id
1 'polypeptide(L)'
;MSRIRVAIGEQLKTCPQVITLGLRPQMADYTEQERRLLRTADMIFYPTDRYVDFFATLGKETFPSVNCYRLRGNRLKHTALLRLLNVMHPRTRVYYGHKQKREILKEFTFPLVA
;
A
#
# COMPACT_ATOMS: atom_id res chain seq x y z
N MET A 1 24.70 13.16 -8.51
CA MET A 1 23.58 14.13 -8.34
C MET A 1 22.84 13.77 -7.07
N SER A 2 22.54 14.76 -6.22
CA SER A 2 21.74 14.57 -5.01
C SER A 2 20.31 14.18 -5.41
N ARG A 3 19.84 12.99 -5.00
CA ARG A 3 18.47 12.55 -5.28
C ARG A 3 17.49 13.30 -4.38
N ILE A 4 16.48 13.94 -4.97
CA ILE A 4 15.44 14.66 -4.23
C ILE A 4 14.44 13.64 -3.70
N ARG A 5 14.26 13.60 -2.38
CA ARG A 5 13.35 12.70 -1.69
C ARG A 5 12.29 13.51 -0.96
N VAL A 6 11.02 13.19 -1.20
CA VAL A 6 9.89 13.96 -0.66
C VAL A 6 8.98 13.03 0.11
N ALA A 7 8.50 13.44 1.28
CA ALA A 7 7.48 12.74 2.04
C ALA A 7 6.19 13.55 2.10
N ILE A 8 5.05 12.88 1.92
CA ILE A 8 3.73 13.47 2.17
C ILE A 8 3.32 13.20 3.61
N GLY A 9 3.43 11.97 4.07
CA GLY A 9 3.19 11.65 5.48
C GLY A 9 4.31 12.16 6.41
N GLU A 10 3.97 12.36 7.68
CA GLU A 10 4.88 12.93 8.69
C GLU A 10 5.93 11.95 9.22
N GLN A 11 5.92 10.69 8.79
CA GLN A 11 6.76 9.62 9.34
C GLN A 11 8.27 9.93 9.26
N LEU A 12 8.69 10.78 8.33
CA LEU A 12 10.10 11.12 8.07
C LEU A 12 10.45 12.57 8.40
N LYS A 13 9.63 13.26 9.21
CA LYS A 13 9.86 14.68 9.55
C LYS A 13 11.22 14.96 10.23
N THR A 14 11.80 13.96 10.89
CA THR A 14 13.10 14.05 11.56
C THR A 14 14.27 13.64 10.65
N CYS A 15 14.01 13.17 9.44
CA CYS A 15 15.04 12.71 8.51
C CYS A 15 15.54 13.89 7.65
N PRO A 16 16.77 14.39 7.84
CA PRO A 16 17.26 15.59 7.15
C PRO A 16 17.43 15.42 5.63
N GLN A 17 17.47 14.18 5.15
CA GLN A 17 17.61 13.84 3.74
C GLN A 17 16.26 13.79 3.00
N VAL A 18 15.15 14.04 3.69
CA VAL A 18 13.79 13.93 3.13
C VAL A 18 13.03 15.21 3.40
N ILE A 19 12.54 15.84 2.34
CA ILE A 19 11.70 17.03 2.43
C ILE A 19 10.28 16.57 2.76
N THR A 20 9.82 16.82 3.98
CA THR A 20 8.47 16.44 4.41
C THR A 20 7.51 17.62 4.19
N LEU A 21 6.51 17.42 3.33
CA LEU A 21 5.53 18.47 2.96
C LEU A 21 4.26 18.47 3.81
N GLY A 22 4.01 17.36 4.51
CA GLY A 22 2.75 17.12 5.22
C GLY A 22 1.60 16.74 4.30
N LEU A 23 0.58 16.09 4.88
CA LEU A 23 -0.60 15.66 4.14
C LEU A 23 -1.57 16.83 4.00
N ARG A 24 -1.94 17.17 2.76
CA ARG A 24 -3.00 18.14 2.48
C ARG A 24 -4.22 17.49 1.83
N PRO A 25 -5.45 17.99 2.08
CA PRO A 25 -6.68 17.43 1.52
C PRO A 25 -6.72 17.37 -0.01
N GLN A 26 -6.11 18.36 -0.67
CA GLN A 26 -6.10 18.51 -2.13
C GLN A 26 -4.68 18.79 -2.66
N MET A 27 -4.44 18.41 -3.93
CA MET A 27 -3.19 18.76 -4.62
C MET A 27 -3.03 20.28 -4.81
N ALA A 28 -4.14 21.02 -4.92
CA ALA A 28 -4.15 22.47 -5.04
C ALA A 28 -3.71 23.19 -3.76
N ASP A 29 -3.83 22.54 -2.60
CA ASP A 29 -3.39 23.10 -1.32
C ASP A 29 -1.86 23.15 -1.22
N TYR A 30 -1.14 22.40 -2.07
CA TYR A 30 0.32 22.50 -2.20
C TYR A 30 0.72 23.72 -3.03
N THR A 31 1.70 24.48 -2.53
CA THR A 31 2.28 25.61 -3.27
C THR A 31 2.92 25.13 -4.57
N GLU A 32 3.17 26.05 -5.51
CA GLU A 32 3.79 25.68 -6.79
C GLU A 32 5.20 25.09 -6.59
N GLN A 33 5.93 25.54 -5.57
CA GLN A 33 7.24 24.99 -5.22
C GLN A 33 7.12 23.56 -4.69
N GLU A 34 6.13 23.27 -3.86
CA GLU A 34 5.89 21.91 -3.33
C GLU A 34 5.40 20.96 -4.42
N ARG A 35 4.51 21.42 -5.30
CA ARG A 35 4.10 20.65 -6.49
C ARG A 35 5.27 20.40 -7.42
N ARG A 36 6.19 21.36 -7.59
CA ARG A 36 7.45 21.14 -8.31
C ARG A 36 8.28 20.04 -7.65
N LEU A 37 8.47 20.09 -6.32
CA LEU A 37 9.19 19.05 -5.58
C LEU A 37 8.57 17.67 -5.79
N LEU A 38 7.23 17.54 -5.71
CA LEU A 38 6.53 16.28 -5.98
C LEU A 38 6.74 15.79 -7.43
N ARG A 39 6.75 16.70 -8.41
CA ARG A 39 7.00 16.36 -9.83
C ARG A 39 8.46 16.00 -10.11
N THR A 40 9.43 16.57 -9.40
CA THR A 40 10.86 16.36 -9.66
C THR A 40 11.52 15.37 -8.70
N ALA A 41 10.83 14.95 -7.63
CA ALA A 41 11.33 13.96 -6.70
C ALA A 41 11.68 12.64 -7.41
N ASP A 42 12.80 12.05 -7.01
CA ASP A 42 13.18 10.71 -7.44
C ASP A 42 12.32 9.65 -6.75
N MET A 43 11.97 9.89 -5.48
CA MET A 43 11.13 9.00 -4.68
C MET A 43 10.18 9.78 -3.77
N ILE A 44 8.95 9.28 -3.68
CA ILE A 44 7.90 9.85 -2.84
C ILE A 44 7.55 8.88 -1.70
N PHE A 45 7.74 9.34 -0.47
CA PHE A 45 7.49 8.59 0.75
C PHE A 45 6.09 8.86 1.30
N TYR A 46 5.44 7.79 1.73
CA TYR A 46 4.14 7.77 2.38
C TYR A 46 3.07 8.61 1.64
N PRO A 47 2.82 8.37 0.35
CA PRO A 47 1.90 9.18 -0.46
C PRO A 47 0.42 9.10 -0.01
N THR A 48 0.06 8.13 0.84
CA THR A 48 -1.32 7.76 1.21
C THR A 48 -2.11 7.12 0.08
N ASP A 49 -3.20 6.41 0.40
CA ASP A 49 -4.09 5.81 -0.59
C ASP A 49 -4.68 6.85 -1.56
N ARG A 50 -4.81 8.11 -1.13
CA ARG A 50 -5.37 9.19 -1.95
C ARG A 50 -4.48 9.59 -3.12
N TYR A 51 -3.15 9.53 -2.95
CA TYR A 51 -2.22 10.08 -3.92
C TYR A 51 -1.29 9.05 -4.56
N VAL A 52 -1.21 7.84 -4.01
CA VAL A 52 -0.30 6.81 -4.53
C VAL A 52 -0.55 6.48 -6.00
N ASP A 53 -1.81 6.45 -6.44
CA ASP A 53 -2.16 6.19 -7.83
C ASP A 53 -1.79 7.35 -8.77
N PHE A 54 -1.81 8.60 -8.28
CA PHE A 54 -1.34 9.75 -9.05
C PHE A 54 0.15 9.63 -9.34
N PHE A 55 0.95 9.31 -8.32
CA PHE A 55 2.39 9.15 -8.48
C PHE A 55 2.75 7.93 -9.32
N ALA A 56 2.02 6.82 -9.17
CA ALA A 56 2.17 5.66 -10.05
C ALA A 56 1.89 6.01 -11.52
N THR A 57 0.85 6.81 -11.79
CA THR A 57 0.51 7.30 -13.14
C THR A 57 1.62 8.18 -13.72
N LEU A 58 2.29 8.97 -12.87
CA LEU A 58 3.43 9.81 -13.26
C LEU A 58 4.76 9.03 -13.37
N GLY A 59 4.74 7.70 -13.22
CA GLY A 59 5.95 6.87 -13.25
C GLY A 59 6.90 7.12 -12.07
N LYS A 60 6.41 7.69 -10.97
CA LYS A 60 7.21 7.97 -9.78
C LYS A 60 7.36 6.73 -8.91
N GLU A 61 8.57 6.52 -8.41
CA GLU A 61 8.81 5.54 -7.37
C GLU A 61 8.21 6.00 -6.04
N THR A 62 7.53 5.09 -5.36
CA THR A 62 6.91 5.36 -4.07
C THR A 62 7.35 4.36 -3.02
N PHE A 63 7.43 4.83 -1.77
CA PHE A 63 7.61 3.96 -0.62
C PHE A 63 6.57 4.28 0.47
N PRO A 64 5.77 3.32 0.96
CA PRO A 64 5.58 1.98 0.41
C PRO A 64 5.16 2.03 -1.08
N SER A 65 5.41 0.93 -1.81
CA SER A 65 5.04 0.87 -3.23
C SER A 65 3.53 0.96 -3.44
N VAL A 66 3.09 1.33 -4.65
CA VAL A 66 1.66 1.33 -5.04
C VAL A 66 0.96 0.00 -4.73
N ASN A 67 1.66 -1.13 -4.92
CA ASN A 67 1.10 -2.45 -4.64
C ASN A 67 0.90 -2.68 -3.13
N CYS A 68 1.76 -2.13 -2.27
CA CYS A 68 1.56 -2.20 -0.82
C CYS A 68 0.24 -1.54 -0.40
N TYR A 69 -0.14 -0.44 -1.04
CA TYR A 69 -1.42 0.23 -0.79
C TYR A 69 -2.60 -0.57 -1.36
N ARG A 70 -2.52 -0.99 -2.63
CA ARG A 70 -3.61 -1.75 -3.31
C ARG A 70 -3.88 -3.15 -2.72
N LEU A 71 -2.90 -3.74 -2.06
CA LEU A 71 -3.02 -5.04 -1.39
C LEU A 71 -3.38 -4.92 0.10
N ARG A 72 -3.14 -3.75 0.72
CA ARG A 72 -3.34 -3.52 2.15
C ARG A 72 -4.73 -3.99 2.60
N GLY A 73 -4.75 -4.76 3.69
CA GLY A 73 -5.99 -5.24 4.32
C GLY A 73 -6.74 -6.32 3.53
N ASN A 74 -6.32 -6.67 2.31
CA ASN A 74 -7.01 -7.65 1.49
C ASN A 74 -6.41 -9.06 1.68
N ARG A 75 -6.93 -9.79 2.67
CA ARG A 75 -6.49 -11.17 2.99
C ARG A 75 -6.63 -12.13 1.80
N LEU A 76 -7.62 -11.93 0.94
CA LEU A 76 -7.83 -12.76 -0.27
C LEU A 76 -6.66 -12.60 -1.24
N LYS A 77 -6.31 -11.35 -1.58
CA LYS A 77 -5.18 -11.06 -2.46
C LYS A 77 -3.85 -11.51 -1.85
N HIS A 78 -3.66 -11.32 -0.55
CA HIS A 78 -2.46 -11.81 0.14
C HIS A 78 -2.32 -13.34 0.04
N THR A 79 -3.39 -14.08 0.35
CA THR A 79 -3.38 -15.54 0.27
C THR A 79 -3.13 -16.02 -1.16
N ALA A 80 -3.74 -15.37 -2.16
CA ALA A 80 -3.50 -15.65 -3.56
C ALA A 80 -2.03 -15.42 -3.96
N LEU A 81 -1.43 -14.31 -3.53
CA LEU A 81 -0.02 -14.01 -3.78
C LEU A 81 0.92 -15.02 -3.12
N LEU A 82 0.67 -15.39 -1.86
CA LEU A 82 1.48 -16.39 -1.14
C LEU A 82 1.43 -17.75 -1.83
N ARG A 83 0.26 -18.16 -2.32
CA ARG A 83 0.11 -19.39 -3.13
C ARG A 83 0.87 -19.32 -4.44
N LEU A 84 0.72 -18.20 -5.17
CA LEU A 84 1.40 -18.01 -6.45
C LEU A 84 2.93 -18.06 -6.30
N LEU A 85 3.46 -17.50 -5.22
CA LEU A 85 4.89 -17.49 -4.91
C LEU A 85 5.38 -18.76 -4.21
N ASN A 86 4.49 -19.73 -3.99
CA ASN A 86 4.79 -20.96 -3.22
C ASN A 86 5.42 -20.69 -1.84
N VAL A 87 5.00 -19.63 -1.16
CA VAL A 87 5.46 -19.28 0.17
C VAL A 87 4.64 -20.05 1.19
N MET A 88 5.28 -20.64 2.20
CA MET A 88 4.59 -21.35 3.29
C MET A 88 3.64 -20.38 4.03
N HIS A 89 2.38 -20.78 4.17
CA HIS A 89 1.34 -19.99 4.85
C HIS A 89 0.29 -20.92 5.47
N PRO A 90 -0.46 -20.47 6.49
CA PRO A 90 -1.56 -21.24 7.06
C PRO A 90 -2.58 -21.63 5.97
N ARG A 91 -3.07 -22.86 6.01
CA ARG A 91 -4.12 -23.33 5.09
C ARG A 91 -5.32 -22.39 5.20
N THR A 92 -5.63 -21.71 4.10
CA THR A 92 -6.68 -20.68 4.06
C THR A 92 -7.59 -20.97 2.87
N ARG A 93 -8.91 -21.01 3.04
CA ARG A 93 -9.83 -21.22 1.91
C ARG A 93 -11.04 -20.32 2.04
N VAL A 94 -11.54 -19.89 0.88
CA VAL A 94 -12.71 -19.03 0.77
C VAL A 94 -13.89 -19.88 0.33
N TYR A 95 -15.00 -19.70 1.01
CA TYR A 95 -16.25 -20.41 0.76
C TYR A 95 -17.35 -19.38 0.56
N TYR A 96 -18.33 -19.69 -0.28
CA TYR A 96 -19.42 -18.78 -0.63
C TYR A 96 -20.77 -19.51 -0.60
N GLY A 97 -21.84 -18.72 -0.45
CA GLY A 97 -23.22 -19.19 -0.54
C GLY A 97 -23.72 -19.94 0.69
N HIS A 98 -24.99 -20.35 0.64
CA HIS A 98 -25.72 -20.93 1.78
C HIS A 98 -25.10 -22.24 2.33
N LYS A 99 -24.32 -22.96 1.52
CA LYS A 99 -23.66 -24.23 1.92
C LYS A 99 -22.31 -24.03 2.62
N GLN A 100 -21.79 -22.81 2.68
CA GLN A 100 -20.45 -22.47 3.16
C GLN A 100 -20.07 -23.15 4.49
N LYS A 101 -20.92 -23.03 5.52
CA LYS A 101 -20.60 -23.56 6.86
C LYS A 101 -20.39 -25.08 6.85
N ARG A 102 -21.20 -25.81 6.08
CA ARG A 102 -21.07 -27.26 5.95
C ARG A 102 -19.79 -27.64 5.20
N GLU A 103 -19.44 -26.90 4.14
CA GLU A 103 -18.23 -27.19 3.37
C GLU A 103 -16.95 -26.83 4.16
N ILE A 104 -16.96 -25.76 4.98
CA ILE A 104 -15.84 -25.42 5.88
C ILE A 104 -15.50 -26.61 6.78
N LEU A 105 -16.50 -27.22 7.41
CA LEU A 105 -16.30 -28.32 8.37
C LEU A 105 -15.85 -29.64 7.73
N LYS A 106 -15.92 -29.77 6.40
CA LYS A 106 -15.32 -30.91 5.68
C LYS A 106 -13.81 -30.79 5.56
N GLU A 107 -13.27 -29.58 5.63
CA GLU A 107 -11.87 -29.27 5.38
C GLU A 107 -11.11 -28.77 6.61
N PHE A 108 -11.81 -28.20 7.59
CA PHE A 108 -11.24 -27.61 8.80
C PHE A 108 -11.95 -28.15 10.04
N THR A 109 -11.17 -28.50 11.06
CA THR A 109 -11.65 -28.91 12.38
C THR A 109 -11.50 -27.77 13.37
N PHE A 110 -12.30 -27.79 14.45
CA PHE A 110 -12.11 -26.82 15.54
C PHE A 110 -10.80 -27.08 16.30
N PRO A 111 -10.12 -26.02 16.79
CA PRO A 111 -10.44 -24.61 16.57
C PRO A 111 -10.00 -24.13 15.17
N LEU A 112 -10.83 -23.31 14.52
CA LEU A 112 -10.49 -22.63 13.26
C LEU A 112 -10.72 -21.11 13.37
N VAL A 113 -10.06 -20.34 12.51
CA VAL A 113 -10.25 -18.89 12.39
C VAL A 113 -11.12 -18.61 11.17
N ALA A 114 -12.27 -17.96 11.38
CA ALA A 114 -13.23 -17.58 10.33
C ALA A 114 -13.18 -16.07 10.07
#